data_AF-A0A2J5HYA1-F1
#
_entry.id   AF-A0A2J5HYA1-F1
#
_cell.length_a   1.000
_cell.length_b   1.000
_cell.length_c   1.000
_cell.angle_alpha   90.00
_cell.angle_beta   90.00
_cell.angle_gamma   90.00
#
_symmetry.space_group_name_H-M   'P 1'
#
loop_
_entity.id
_entity.type
_entity.pdbx_description
1 polymer ?
#
loop_
_entity_poly.entity_id
_entity_poly.type
_entity_poly.pdbx_seq_one_letter_code
_entity_poly.pdbx_strand_id
1 'polypeptide(L)'
;MMAHVHPWFDDYSVFVNPDDGYKISFMEDTFGLYGRILDPVCRDPVDPNRVSDPILRWLFRPSVLGNLRGPGEPSFEHDFSPSSDMLREIRQGPFSVERFEMELFARLRRWERLEDGVE
;
A
#
# COMPACT_ATOMS: atom_id res chain seq x y z
N MET A 1 20.12 -0.45 6.56
CA MET A 1 18.83 -0.75 5.91
C MET A 1 18.58 0.32 4.88
N MET A 2 18.28 -0.07 3.65
CA MET A 2 18.13 0.86 2.54
C MET A 2 16.80 1.63 2.67
N ALA A 3 16.86 2.89 3.10
CA ALA A 3 15.67 3.74 3.24
C ALA A 3 14.88 3.93 1.93
N HIS A 4 15.44 3.54 0.78
CA HIS A 4 14.83 3.66 -0.54
C HIS A 4 13.79 2.58 -0.87
N VAL A 5 13.63 1.53 -0.05
CA VAL A 5 12.68 0.43 -0.33
C VAL A 5 11.30 0.68 0.28
N HIS A 6 11.21 1.45 1.37
CA HIS A 6 9.96 1.73 2.06
C HIS A 6 8.87 2.36 1.15
N PRO A 7 9.18 3.36 0.31
CA PRO A 7 8.18 3.97 -0.56
C PRO A 7 7.52 2.97 -1.52
N TRP A 8 8.23 1.91 -1.91
CA TRP A 8 7.72 0.89 -2.83
C TRP A 8 6.67 -0.03 -2.20
N PHE A 9 6.78 -0.23 -0.88
CA PHE A 9 5.76 -0.95 -0.13
C PHE A 9 4.56 -0.05 0.15
N ASP A 10 4.80 1.24 0.40
CA ASP A 10 3.73 2.20 0.60
C ASP A 10 2.86 2.29 -0.66
N ASP A 11 3.47 2.53 -1.82
CA ASP A 11 2.77 2.72 -3.11
C ASP A 11 2.32 1.42 -3.80
N TYR A 12 2.54 0.27 -3.14
CA TYR A 12 2.22 -1.07 -3.64
C TYR A 12 2.95 -1.49 -4.92
N SER A 13 4.08 -0.84 -5.25
CA SER A 13 4.89 -1.18 -6.43
C SER A 13 5.75 -2.44 -6.26
N VAL A 14 5.99 -2.89 -5.02
CA VAL A 14 6.59 -4.19 -4.72
C VAL A 14 5.69 -5.05 -3.84
N PHE A 15 5.64 -6.34 -4.13
CA PHE A 15 4.86 -7.29 -3.33
C PHE A 15 5.43 -8.70 -3.40
N VAL A 16 5.13 -9.50 -2.37
CA VAL A 16 5.60 -10.89 -2.24
C VAL A 16 4.38 -11.79 -2.14
N ASN A 17 4.34 -12.84 -2.96
CA ASN A 17 3.27 -13.83 -2.90
C ASN A 17 3.71 -15.06 -2.07
N PRO A 18 3.23 -15.22 -0.82
CA PRO A 18 3.58 -16.38 0.00
C PRO A 18 2.98 -17.69 -0.57
N ASP A 19 1.93 -17.61 -1.38
CA ASP A 19 1.25 -18.76 -1.98
C ASP A 19 1.89 -19.22 -3.31
N ASP A 20 2.82 -18.44 -3.87
CA ASP A 20 3.61 -18.79 -5.06
C ASP A 20 5.11 -18.81 -4.72
N GLY A 21 5.46 -19.49 -3.63
CA GLY A 21 6.85 -19.74 -3.25
C GLY A 21 7.63 -18.50 -2.80
N TYR A 22 6.95 -17.48 -2.27
CA TYR A 22 7.53 -16.21 -1.83
C TYR A 22 8.24 -15.43 -2.96
N LYS A 23 7.72 -15.54 -4.19
CA LYS A 23 8.23 -14.73 -5.31
C LYS A 23 7.95 -13.25 -5.08
N ILE A 24 8.96 -12.45 -5.39
CA ILE A 24 8.93 -10.99 -5.40
C ILE A 24 8.44 -10.55 -6.78
N SER A 25 7.45 -9.68 -6.79
CA SER A 25 6.85 -9.10 -7.99
C SER A 25 6.86 -7.59 -7.89
N PHE A 26 6.94 -6.94 -9.06
CA PHE A 26 6.98 -5.49 -9.20
C PHE A 26 5.97 -5.02 -10.24
N MET A 27 5.56 -3.77 -10.09
CA MET A 27 4.82 -3.06 -11.14
C MET A 27 5.74 -2.67 -12.30
N GLU A 28 6.94 -2.17 -11.99
CA GLU A 28 8.02 -1.90 -12.93
C GLU A 28 9.33 -2.49 -12.35
N ASP A 29 9.94 -3.45 -13.06
CA ASP A 29 11.12 -4.18 -12.58
C ASP A 29 12.43 -3.39 -12.80
N THR A 30 12.51 -2.20 -12.22
CA THR A 30 13.65 -1.29 -12.38
C THR A 30 14.96 -1.87 -11.82
N PHE A 31 14.89 -2.89 -10.96
CA PHE A 31 16.03 -3.46 -10.23
C PHE A 31 16.36 -4.91 -10.60
N GLY A 32 15.64 -5.53 -11.54
CA GLY A 32 15.86 -6.93 -11.92
C GLY A 32 15.61 -7.91 -10.76
N LEU A 33 14.63 -7.58 -9.91
CA LEU A 33 14.23 -8.33 -8.73
C LEU A 33 12.97 -9.16 -8.98
N TYR A 34 12.28 -8.95 -10.11
CA TYR A 34 11.14 -9.76 -10.50
C TYR A 34 11.46 -11.26 -10.54
N GLY A 35 10.58 -12.07 -9.94
CA GLY A 35 10.70 -13.53 -9.92
C GLY A 35 11.76 -14.06 -8.94
N ARG A 36 12.51 -13.18 -8.26
CA ARG A 36 13.38 -13.61 -7.15
C ARG A 36 12.54 -14.09 -5.98
N ILE A 37 13.14 -14.88 -5.11
CA ILE A 37 12.48 -15.44 -3.93
C ILE A 37 12.93 -14.67 -2.70
N LEU A 38 12.00 -14.38 -1.79
CA LEU A 38 12.29 -13.75 -0.51
C LEU A 38 13.32 -14.58 0.28
N ASP A 39 14.21 -13.88 0.98
CA ASP A 39 15.28 -14.50 1.75
C ASP A 39 14.74 -15.61 2.70
N PRO A 40 15.43 -16.77 2.81
CA PRO A 40 15.02 -17.85 3.71
C PRO A 40 14.70 -17.39 5.14
N VAL A 41 15.48 -16.44 5.68
CA VAL A 41 15.28 -15.88 7.03
C VAL A 41 13.88 -15.28 7.18
N CYS A 42 13.33 -14.72 6.11
CA CYS A 42 12.01 -14.09 6.12
C CYS A 42 10.84 -15.08 5.98
N ARG A 43 11.10 -16.35 5.66
CA ARG A 43 10.06 -17.38 5.41
C ARG A 43 10.18 -18.63 6.28
N ASP A 44 11.27 -18.76 7.04
CA ASP A 44 11.46 -19.87 7.97
C ASP A 44 10.52 -19.74 9.19
N PRO A 45 9.62 -20.71 9.46
CA PRO A 45 8.72 -20.68 10.61
C PRO A 45 9.39 -20.56 11.98
N VAL A 46 10.66 -20.97 12.10
CA VAL A 46 11.39 -20.91 13.37
C VAL A 46 12.26 -19.66 13.53
N ASP A 47 12.43 -18.87 12.47
CA ASP A 47 13.24 -17.66 12.52
C ASP A 47 12.42 -16.49 13.11
N PRO A 48 12.95 -15.76 14.11
CA PRO A 48 12.26 -14.60 14.69
C PRO A 48 12.03 -13.45 13.70
N ASN A 49 12.77 -13.41 12.59
CA ASN A 49 12.64 -12.41 11.54
C ASN A 49 11.67 -12.82 10.43
N ARG A 50 10.94 -13.93 10.61
CA ARG A 50 9.92 -14.37 9.66
C ARG A 50 8.86 -13.28 9.47
N VAL A 51 8.54 -13.04 8.20
CA VAL A 51 7.44 -12.16 7.81
C VAL A 51 6.13 -12.95 7.86
N SER A 52 5.09 -12.35 8.42
CA SER A 52 3.77 -12.95 8.56
C SER A 52 3.11 -13.18 7.20
N ASP A 53 2.83 -14.44 6.82
CA ASP A 53 2.13 -14.73 5.55
C ASP A 53 0.76 -14.02 5.44
N PRO A 54 -0.07 -13.90 6.50
CA PRO A 54 -1.27 -13.08 6.46
C PRO A 54 -1.03 -11.63 6.04
N ILE A 55 0.07 -11.01 6.51
CA ILE A 55 0.43 -9.63 6.14
C ILE A 55 0.86 -9.58 4.68
N LEU A 56 1.66 -10.55 4.22
CA LEU A 56 2.05 -10.63 2.81
C LEU A 56 0.85 -10.81 1.88
N ARG A 57 -0.12 -11.68 2.25
CA ARG A 57 -1.38 -11.84 1.49
C ARG A 57 -2.23 -10.57 1.51
N TRP A 58 -2.25 -9.86 2.64
CA TRP A 58 -2.96 -8.60 2.74
C TRP A 58 -2.34 -7.54 1.82
N LEU A 59 -1.01 -7.40 1.81
CA LEU A 59 -0.28 -6.49 0.92
C LEU A 59 -0.43 -6.87 -0.57
N PHE A 60 -0.47 -8.16 -0.88
CA PHE A 60 -0.61 -8.65 -2.25
C PHE A 60 -1.91 -8.18 -2.91
N ARG A 61 -3.02 -8.12 -2.16
CA ARG A 61 -4.35 -7.79 -2.71
C ARG A 61 -4.43 -6.38 -3.30
N PRO A 62 -4.05 -5.30 -2.59
CA PRO A 62 -3.95 -3.96 -3.16
C PRO A 62 -2.95 -3.86 -4.31
N SER A 63 -1.84 -4.61 -4.27
CA SER A 63 -0.85 -4.56 -5.35
C SER A 63 -1.36 -5.11 -6.67
N VAL A 64 -2.25 -6.11 -6.65
CA VAL A 64 -2.96 -6.54 -7.87
C VAL A 64 -3.80 -5.40 -8.42
N LEU A 65 -4.52 -4.66 -7.56
CA LEU A 65 -5.29 -3.49 -7.97
C LEU A 65 -4.38 -2.39 -8.55
N GLY A 66 -3.25 -2.12 -7.90
CA GLY A 66 -2.22 -1.22 -8.42
C GLY A 66 -1.87 -1.59 -9.86
N ASN A 67 -1.44 -2.84 -10.11
CA ASN A 67 -1.06 -3.31 -11.45
C ASN A 67 -2.16 -3.16 -12.52
N LEU A 68 -3.44 -3.24 -12.13
CA LEU A 68 -4.56 -3.06 -13.05
C LEU A 68 -4.81 -1.60 -13.44
N ARG A 69 -4.32 -0.62 -12.67
CA ARG A 69 -4.51 0.82 -12.92
C ARG A 69 -3.77 1.34 -14.16
N GLY A 70 -2.92 0.51 -14.78
CA GLY A 70 -2.28 0.78 -16.05
C GLY A 70 -1.29 1.96 -16.03
N PRO A 71 -0.46 2.10 -17.08
CA PRO A 71 0.44 3.24 -17.21
C PRO A 71 -0.36 4.53 -17.45
N GLY A 72 -0.43 5.41 -16.45
CA GLY A 72 -1.06 6.73 -16.57
C GLY A 72 -1.89 7.15 -15.36
N GLU A 73 -2.25 6.23 -14.46
CA GLU A 73 -2.89 6.59 -13.20
C GLU A 73 -1.87 7.02 -12.14
N PRO A 74 -2.20 8.01 -11.28
CA PRO A 74 -1.32 8.40 -10.18
C PRO A 74 -1.02 7.19 -9.29
N SER A 75 0.24 7.05 -8.86
CA SER A 75 0.58 6.15 -7.76
C SER A 75 -0.25 6.50 -6.53
N PHE A 76 -0.46 5.53 -5.65
CA PHE A 76 -1.09 5.86 -4.37
C PHE A 76 -0.23 6.92 -3.66
N GLU A 77 -0.86 8.04 -3.29
CA GLU A 77 -0.17 9.17 -2.67
C GLU A 77 0.13 8.80 -1.20
N HIS A 78 1.42 8.67 -0.87
CA HIS A 78 1.88 8.31 0.47
C HIS A 78 2.77 9.36 1.12
N ASP A 79 3.37 10.25 0.33
CA ASP A 79 4.20 11.33 0.84
C ASP A 79 3.35 12.56 1.16
N PHE A 80 2.52 12.44 2.19
CA PHE A 80 1.87 13.61 2.76
C PHE A 80 2.94 14.43 3.46
N SER A 81 3.36 15.54 2.84
CA SER A 81 4.26 16.50 3.48
C SER A 81 3.79 16.80 4.92
N PRO A 82 4.65 17.16 5.89
CA PRO A 82 4.22 17.44 7.26
C PRO A 82 3.12 18.51 7.38
N SER A 83 3.02 19.38 6.37
CA SER A 83 1.96 20.39 6.19
C SER A 83 0.67 19.86 5.53
N SER A 84 0.71 18.63 5.01
CA SER A 84 -0.38 17.93 4.31
C SER A 84 -0.74 16.58 4.93
N ASP A 85 -0.08 16.16 6.02
CA ASP A 85 -0.43 14.98 6.82
C ASP A 85 -1.74 15.24 7.57
N MET A 86 -2.84 15.19 6.81
CA MET A 86 -4.20 15.42 7.27
C MET A 86 -4.58 14.45 8.38
N LEU A 87 -4.07 13.21 8.35
CA LEU A 87 -4.35 12.22 9.40
C LEU A 87 -3.72 12.63 10.73
N ARG A 88 -2.48 13.12 10.70
CA ARG A 88 -1.83 13.67 11.91
C ARG A 88 -2.54 14.92 12.42
N GLU A 89 -2.96 15.82 11.54
CA GLU A 89 -3.73 17.00 11.94
C GLU A 89 -5.05 16.63 12.60
N ILE A 90 -5.83 15.71 11.99
CA ILE A 90 -7.09 15.22 12.54
C ILE A 90 -6.86 14.55 13.89
N ARG A 91 -5.83 13.70 14.00
CA ARG A 91 -5.51 12.98 15.24
C ARG A 91 -5.10 13.90 16.39
N GLN A 92 -4.35 14.97 16.11
CA GLN A 92 -3.87 15.93 17.12
C GLN A 92 -4.90 17.02 17.44
N GLY A 93 -5.92 17.19 16.60
CA GLY A 93 -6.99 18.15 16.78
C GLY A 93 -8.05 17.72 17.81
N PRO A 94 -8.88 18.67 18.28
CA PRO A 94 -10.02 18.36 19.13
C PRO A 94 -11.07 17.54 18.37
N PHE A 95 -11.79 16.65 19.06
CA PHE A 95 -12.83 15.79 18.47
C PHE A 95 -12.30 14.96 17.30
N SER A 96 -11.12 14.35 17.49
CA SER A 96 -10.38 13.68 16.42
C SER A 96 -11.15 12.52 15.79
N VAL A 97 -11.97 11.81 16.57
CA VAL A 97 -12.82 10.71 16.09
C VAL A 97 -13.93 11.25 15.20
N GLU A 98 -14.66 12.26 15.66
CA GLU A 98 -15.78 12.86 14.92
C GLU A 98 -15.30 13.57 13.65
N ARG A 99 -14.14 14.24 13.72
CA ARG A 99 -13.52 14.90 12.56
C ARG A 99 -13.03 13.88 11.53
N PHE A 100 -12.49 12.74 11.97
CA PHE A 100 -12.10 11.64 11.10
C PHE A 100 -13.33 11.00 10.42
N GLU A 101 -14.39 10.71 11.17
CA GLU A 101 -15.64 10.17 10.64
C GLU A 101 -16.26 11.11 9.61
N MET A 102 -16.35 12.41 9.92
CA MET A 102 -16.87 13.41 8.99
C MET A 102 -16.07 13.47 7.68
N GLU A 103 -14.74 13.46 7.76
CA GLU A 103 -13.85 13.49 6.59
C GLU A 103 -14.01 12.22 5.74
N LEU A 104 -14.10 11.04 6.36
CA LEU A 104 -14.39 9.78 5.67
C LEU A 104 -15.76 9.82 4.96
N PHE A 105 -16.81 10.25 5.66
CA PHE A 105 -18.15 10.36 5.09
C PHE A 105 -18.22 11.37 3.94
N ALA A 106 -17.49 12.48 4.03
CA ALA A 106 -17.44 13.49 2.97
C ALA A 106 -16.73 12.95 1.71
N ARG A 107 -15.61 12.23 1.90
CA ARG A 107 -14.85 11.64 0.80
C ARG A 107 -15.64 10.53 0.12
N LEU A 108 -16.19 9.58 0.87
CA LEU A 108 -16.98 8.47 0.31
C LEU A 108 -18.19 8.99 -0.50
N ARG A 109 -18.94 9.98 0.03
CA ARG A 109 -20.04 10.61 -0.72
C ARG A 109 -19.60 11.40 -1.95
N ARG A 110 -18.36 11.91 -1.97
CA ARG A 110 -17.80 12.55 -3.16
C ARG A 110 -17.56 11.53 -4.28
N TRP A 111 -17.15 10.32 -3.94
CA TRP A 111 -16.98 9.23 -4.90
C TRP A 111 -18.32 8.78 -5.50
N GLU A 112 -19.35 8.60 -4.69
CA GLU A 112 -20.71 8.22 -5.16
C GLU A 112 -21.25 9.22 -6.21
N ARG A 113 -21.11 10.53 -5.96
CA ARG A 113 -21.56 11.56 -6.92
C ARG A 113 -20.76 11.63 -8.23
N LEU A 114 -19.54 11.10 -8.26
CA LEU A 114 -18.75 11.04 -9.48
C LEU A 114 -19.11 9.82 -10.32
N GLU A 115 -19.57 8.73 -9.70
CA GLU A 115 -20.11 7.55 -10.41
C GLU A 115 -21.49 7.84 -11.02
N ASP A 116 -22.34 8.61 -10.33
CA ASP A 116 -23.66 9.04 -10.83
C ASP A 116 -23.60 10.13 -11.93
N GLY A 117 -22.43 10.70 -12.19
CA GLY A 117 -22.20 11.77 -13.16
C GLY A 117 -21.64 11.32 -14.51
N VAL A 118 -21.51 10.01 -14.72
CA VAL A 118 -21.07 9.41 -15.99
C VAL A 118 -22.32 9.00 -16.80
N GLU A 119 -22.94 9.97 -17.48
CA GLU A 119 -23.79 9.74 -18.67
C GLU A 119 -22.99 9.98 -19.96
#